data_AF-A0AAV3YQ86-F1
#
_entry.id   AF-A0AAV3YQ86-F1
#
_cell.length_a   1.000
_cell.length_b   1.000
_cell.length_c   1.000
_cell.angle_alpha   90.00
_cell.angle_beta   90.00
_cell.angle_gamma   90.00
#
_symmetry.space_group_name_H-M   'P 1'
#
loop_
_entity.id
_entity.type
_entity.pdbx_description
1 polymer ?
#
loop_
_entity_poly.entity_id
_entity_poly.type
_entity_poly.pdbx_seq_one_letter_code
_entity_poly.pdbx_strand_id
1 'polypeptide(L)'
;MNSSTNSNIEIGSRRQIISDELFPYLNTLAWASIFIFSVPAVFFNAFNISIFCKIGVTDSITVCFLYLAVCDFCSVVLTTLMGFFQISFLFGFPGSENFRTYSFNVAAVYALPMSLAAAATTYIALQRGLSVACPFLIRNIFTRKRSIIVLTTLSLILFGCWLPRATTYRNIYVPGPTTNSSQILVVHFLGVWKHLDSFYNIFVQIFLLFVQYIIMSICAVAIAVGMRASMKLKSTSTQAGNVSRRNRFDSQKSENKRHVKKMQNNFMDFRNQPTKESLKMSVQKKTKEMQVVKQAFIVVLLNVICTTPAIPALIYNVMEPKFQARSDYQNIFFVALGFVRLCESANAFFNFFIYLNFNTKFRNCFISIFQVTLCKENSIGGNRQTEAVVN
;
A
#
# COMPACT_ATOMS: atom_id res chain seq x y z
N MET A 1 61.21 -0.68 -38.43
CA MET A 1 61.64 0.49 -37.62
C MET A 1 60.45 1.43 -37.57
N ASN A 2 59.49 1.16 -36.69
CA ASN A 2 59.37 1.67 -35.31
C ASN A 2 59.23 3.20 -35.25
N SER A 3 57.99 3.66 -35.11
CA SER A 3 57.67 4.81 -34.27
C SER A 3 56.22 4.69 -33.81
N SER A 4 56.04 3.85 -32.79
CA SER A 4 54.84 3.71 -31.99
C SER A 4 54.67 4.97 -31.15
N THR A 5 53.71 5.81 -31.50
CA THR A 5 53.21 6.86 -30.62
C THR A 5 52.28 6.20 -29.61
N ASN A 6 52.85 5.82 -28.46
CA ASN A 6 52.11 5.44 -27.27
C ASN A 6 51.28 6.64 -26.80
N SER A 7 50.04 6.74 -27.26
CA SER A 7 49.01 7.46 -26.52
C SER A 7 48.64 6.60 -25.32
N ASN A 8 49.41 6.75 -24.23
CA ASN A 8 48.96 6.43 -22.90
C ASN A 8 47.71 7.26 -22.63
N ILE A 9 46.56 6.71 -22.99
CA ILE A 9 45.27 7.16 -22.47
C ILE A 9 45.37 6.86 -20.98
N GLU A 10 45.63 7.90 -20.19
CA GLU A 10 45.35 7.86 -18.76
C GLU A 10 43.90 7.42 -18.61
N ILE A 11 43.71 6.15 -18.28
CA ILE A 11 42.47 5.64 -17.72
C ILE A 11 42.39 6.29 -16.35
N GLY A 12 41.92 7.54 -16.32
CA GLY A 12 41.54 8.22 -15.12
C GLY A 12 40.59 7.29 -14.38
N SER A 13 41.09 6.71 -13.28
CA SER A 13 40.36 5.80 -12.41
C SER A 13 38.99 6.44 -12.14
N ARG A 14 37.94 5.91 -12.79
CA ARG A 14 36.56 6.37 -12.59
C ARG A 14 36.24 6.07 -11.13
N ARG A 15 36.41 7.04 -10.25
CA ARG A 15 36.05 6.91 -8.83
C ARG A 15 34.53 6.80 -8.73
N GLN A 16 34.02 5.58 -8.88
CA GLN A 16 32.67 5.26 -8.47
C GLN A 16 32.58 5.42 -6.95
N ILE A 17 31.50 6.06 -6.47
CA ILE A 17 31.27 6.26 -5.02
C ILE A 17 31.14 4.90 -4.30
N ILE A 18 30.54 3.92 -4.98
CA ILE A 18 30.47 2.52 -4.56
C ILE A 18 31.27 1.71 -5.56
N SER A 19 32.34 1.07 -5.11
CA SER A 19 33.18 0.24 -5.96
C SER A 19 32.40 -0.97 -6.48
N ASP A 20 32.79 -1.43 -7.67
CA ASP A 20 32.22 -2.62 -8.30
C ASP A 20 32.43 -3.89 -7.46
N GLU A 21 33.43 -3.91 -6.57
CA GLU A 21 33.65 -5.00 -5.60
C GLU A 21 32.68 -4.96 -4.41
N LEU A 22 32.34 -3.76 -3.91
CA LEU A 22 31.44 -3.60 -2.77
C LEU A 22 29.97 -3.77 -3.16
N PHE A 23 29.62 -3.38 -4.40
CA PHE A 23 28.26 -3.36 -4.89
C PHE A 23 27.50 -4.71 -4.76
N PRO A 24 28.07 -5.86 -5.14
CA PRO A 24 27.39 -7.16 -5.02
C PRO A 24 26.96 -7.47 -3.58
N TYR A 25 27.79 -7.16 -2.58
CA TYR A 25 27.47 -7.39 -1.17
C TYR A 25 26.33 -6.49 -0.70
N LEU A 26 26.37 -5.19 -1.04
CA LEU A 26 25.30 -4.24 -0.70
C LEU A 26 23.98 -4.60 -1.39
N ASN A 27 24.03 -4.95 -2.67
CA ASN A 27 22.85 -5.38 -3.41
C ASN A 27 22.24 -6.66 -2.82
N THR A 28 23.08 -7.62 -2.43
CA THR A 28 22.63 -8.86 -1.77
C THR A 28 21.96 -8.58 -0.43
N LEU A 29 22.58 -7.74 0.40
CA LEU A 29 22.01 -7.34 1.68
C LEU A 29 20.67 -6.62 1.51
N ALA A 30 20.55 -5.76 0.49
CA ALA A 30 19.30 -5.10 0.15
C ALA A 30 18.21 -6.12 -0.23
N TRP A 31 18.50 -7.08 -1.12
CA TRP A 31 17.54 -8.12 -1.50
C TRP A 31 17.15 -9.04 -0.35
N ALA A 32 18.09 -9.43 0.50
CA ALA A 32 17.81 -10.20 1.71
C ALA A 32 16.88 -9.42 2.67
N SER A 33 17.11 -8.12 2.82
CA SER A 33 16.25 -7.24 3.63
C SER A 33 14.84 -7.10 3.03
N ILE A 34 14.75 -6.98 1.71
CA ILE A 34 13.46 -6.91 0.99
C ILE A 34 12.64 -8.19 1.24
N PHE A 35 13.28 -9.36 1.23
CA PHE A 35 12.61 -10.65 1.46
C PHE A 35 11.95 -10.78 2.83
N ILE A 36 12.51 -10.15 3.87
CA ILE A 36 11.93 -10.13 5.22
C ILE A 36 10.49 -9.60 5.17
N PHE A 37 10.21 -8.63 4.29
CA PHE A 37 8.87 -8.08 4.12
C PHE A 37 8.11 -8.70 2.95
N SER A 38 8.76 -8.90 1.80
CA SER A 38 8.06 -9.30 0.57
C SER A 38 7.47 -10.71 0.65
N VAL A 39 8.18 -11.67 1.24
CA VAL A 39 7.71 -13.06 1.35
C VAL A 39 6.47 -13.16 2.25
N PRO A 40 6.47 -12.67 3.50
CA PRO A 40 5.24 -12.64 4.30
C PRO A 40 4.12 -11.80 3.67
N ALA A 41 4.46 -10.70 2.99
CA ALA A 41 3.47 -9.84 2.34
C ALA A 41 2.68 -10.57 1.23
N VAL A 42 3.26 -11.57 0.56
CA VAL A 42 2.53 -12.44 -0.39
C VAL A 42 1.37 -13.13 0.34
N PHE A 43 1.64 -13.79 1.47
CA PHE A 43 0.63 -14.50 2.25
C PHE A 43 -0.41 -13.56 2.84
N PHE A 44 0.04 -12.45 3.42
CA PHE A 44 -0.84 -11.45 4.03
C PHE A 44 -1.77 -10.78 3.02
N ASN A 45 -1.30 -10.47 1.81
CA ASN A 45 -2.18 -9.92 0.78
C ASN A 45 -3.10 -10.97 0.16
N ALA A 46 -2.68 -12.24 0.08
CA ALA A 46 -3.59 -13.34 -0.28
C ALA A 46 -4.73 -13.49 0.75
N PHE A 47 -4.43 -13.37 2.05
CA PHE A 47 -5.46 -13.33 3.10
C PHE A 47 -6.34 -12.09 2.98
N ASN A 48 -5.77 -10.91 2.75
CA ASN A 48 -6.54 -9.68 2.55
C ASN A 48 -7.58 -9.86 1.45
N ILE A 49 -7.17 -10.34 0.28
CA ILE A 49 -8.05 -10.61 -0.87
C ILE A 49 -9.15 -11.59 -0.46
N SER A 50 -8.78 -12.74 0.11
CA SER A 50 -9.72 -13.79 0.52
C SER A 50 -10.78 -13.28 1.49
N ILE A 51 -10.37 -12.48 2.47
CA ILE A 51 -11.24 -11.93 3.51
C ILE A 51 -12.14 -10.83 2.93
N PHE A 52 -11.61 -9.91 2.13
CA PHE A 52 -12.43 -8.87 1.51
C PHE A 52 -13.45 -9.43 0.53
N CYS A 53 -13.11 -10.50 -0.20
CA CYS A 53 -14.07 -11.25 -1.02
C CYS A 53 -15.18 -11.88 -0.14
N LYS A 54 -14.83 -12.50 1.00
CA LYS A 54 -15.80 -13.10 1.93
C LYS A 54 -16.72 -12.09 2.64
N ILE A 55 -16.19 -10.93 3.02
CA ILE A 55 -16.98 -9.84 3.63
C ILE A 55 -18.05 -9.34 2.66
N GLY A 56 -17.80 -9.48 1.36
CA GLY A 56 -18.60 -8.88 0.31
C GLY A 56 -18.26 -7.40 0.14
N VAL A 57 -18.07 -6.99 -1.10
CA VAL A 57 -17.71 -5.62 -1.47
C VAL A 57 -18.94 -4.72 -1.35
N THR A 58 -19.37 -4.43 -0.13
CA THR A 58 -20.64 -3.74 0.15
C THR A 58 -20.53 -2.22 0.07
N ASP A 59 -19.36 -1.69 0.37
CA ASP A 59 -19.08 -0.25 0.41
C ASP A 59 -17.87 0.12 -0.45
N SER A 60 -17.80 1.39 -0.84
CA SER A 60 -16.73 1.95 -1.67
C SER A 60 -15.32 1.73 -1.07
N ILE A 61 -15.22 1.69 0.25
CA ILE A 61 -13.95 1.56 0.98
C ILE A 61 -13.41 0.14 0.85
N THR A 62 -14.31 -0.83 1.01
CA THR A 62 -14.01 -2.24 0.82
C THR A 62 -13.60 -2.52 -0.63
N VAL A 63 -14.19 -1.82 -1.62
CA VAL A 63 -13.71 -1.87 -3.03
C VAL A 63 -12.24 -1.43 -3.09
N CYS A 64 -11.93 -0.26 -2.54
CA CYS A 64 -10.59 0.31 -2.62
C CYS A 64 -9.55 -0.55 -1.91
N PHE A 65 -9.86 -1.09 -0.72
CA PHE A 65 -8.93 -1.97 -0.01
C PHE A 65 -8.76 -3.34 -0.68
N LEU A 66 -9.81 -3.90 -1.28
CA LEU A 66 -9.67 -5.12 -2.08
C LEU A 66 -8.77 -4.86 -3.30
N TYR A 67 -9.02 -3.77 -4.01
CA TYR A 67 -8.21 -3.38 -5.18
C TYR A 67 -6.74 -3.14 -4.79
N LEU A 68 -6.50 -2.43 -3.68
CA LEU A 68 -5.17 -2.20 -3.14
C LEU A 68 -4.48 -3.52 -2.78
N ALA A 69 -5.18 -4.44 -2.11
CA ALA A 69 -4.64 -5.76 -1.76
C ALA A 69 -4.27 -6.60 -3.00
N VAL A 70 -5.04 -6.50 -4.10
CA VAL A 70 -4.70 -7.15 -5.37
C VAL A 70 -3.43 -6.55 -5.99
N CYS A 71 -3.32 -5.22 -6.02
CA CYS A 71 -2.14 -4.55 -6.55
C CYS A 71 -0.89 -4.85 -5.70
N ASP A 72 -1.02 -4.80 -4.38
CA ASP A 72 0.05 -5.14 -3.44
C ASP A 72 0.48 -6.60 -3.61
N PHE A 73 -0.48 -7.54 -3.69
CA PHE A 73 -0.19 -8.96 -3.94
C PHE A 73 0.63 -9.17 -5.22
N CYS A 74 0.17 -8.61 -6.35
CA CYS A 74 0.91 -8.69 -7.60
C CYS A 74 2.31 -8.08 -7.48
N SER A 75 2.43 -6.93 -6.83
CA SER A 75 3.69 -6.23 -6.63
C SER A 75 4.68 -7.08 -5.82
N VAL A 76 4.26 -7.62 -4.67
CA VAL A 76 5.16 -8.37 -3.78
C VAL A 76 5.51 -9.77 -4.31
N VAL A 77 4.64 -10.40 -5.10
CA VAL A 77 4.97 -11.63 -5.84
C VAL A 77 6.10 -11.35 -6.83
N LEU A 78 5.98 -10.28 -7.63
CA LEU A 78 6.99 -9.92 -8.61
C LEU A 78 8.30 -9.47 -7.94
N THR A 79 8.25 -8.68 -6.87
CA THR A 79 9.45 -8.30 -6.09
C THR A 79 10.14 -9.53 -5.49
N THR A 80 9.38 -10.49 -4.97
CA THR A 80 9.95 -11.73 -4.43
C THR A 80 10.64 -12.55 -5.52
N LEU A 81 10.02 -12.64 -6.71
CA LEU A 81 10.60 -13.32 -7.87
C LEU A 81 11.88 -12.60 -8.37
N MET A 82 11.91 -11.27 -8.35
CA MET A 82 13.12 -10.51 -8.68
C MET A 82 14.26 -10.81 -7.72
N GLY A 83 13.99 -10.81 -6.41
CA GLY A 83 15.00 -11.11 -5.40
C GLY A 83 15.52 -12.54 -5.53
N PHE A 84 14.67 -13.50 -5.92
CA PHE A 84 15.08 -14.87 -6.17
C PHE A 84 16.11 -14.92 -7.29
N PHE A 85 15.82 -14.30 -8.44
CA PHE A 85 16.78 -14.25 -9.55
C PHE A 85 18.11 -13.55 -9.20
N GLN A 86 18.06 -12.49 -8.40
CA GLN A 86 19.26 -11.74 -7.99
C GLN A 86 20.14 -12.54 -7.03
N ILE A 87 19.54 -13.20 -6.03
CA ILE A 87 20.26 -14.03 -5.06
C ILE A 87 20.81 -15.28 -5.74
N SER A 88 20.02 -15.96 -6.56
CA SER A 88 20.48 -17.18 -7.25
C SER A 88 21.59 -16.91 -8.27
N PHE A 89 21.63 -15.72 -8.87
CA PHE A 89 22.78 -15.27 -9.69
C PHE A 89 24.07 -15.16 -8.87
N LEU A 90 23.98 -14.61 -7.65
CA LEU A 90 25.15 -14.49 -6.76
C LEU A 90 25.71 -15.86 -6.35
N PHE A 91 24.85 -16.81 -6.02
CA PHE A 91 25.25 -18.16 -5.61
C PHE A 91 25.65 -19.08 -6.77
N GLY A 92 25.64 -18.57 -8.01
CA GLY A 92 26.08 -19.35 -9.18
C GLY A 92 25.20 -20.57 -9.47
N PHE A 93 23.88 -20.48 -9.24
CA PHE A 93 22.97 -21.59 -9.55
C PHE A 93 23.07 -21.99 -11.04
N PRO A 94 22.92 -23.28 -11.38
CA PRO A 94 22.90 -23.73 -12.78
C PRO A 94 21.85 -22.97 -13.60
N GLY A 95 22.24 -22.41 -14.76
CA GLY A 95 21.37 -21.61 -15.63
C GLY A 95 21.14 -20.16 -15.17
N SER A 96 21.83 -19.71 -14.10
CA SER A 96 21.70 -18.34 -13.57
C SER A 96 22.21 -17.25 -14.51
N GLU A 97 22.96 -17.60 -15.55
CA GLU A 97 23.37 -16.71 -16.63
C GLU A 97 22.19 -15.98 -17.31
N ASN A 98 20.99 -16.57 -17.32
CA ASN A 98 19.77 -15.95 -17.84
C ASN A 98 19.00 -15.11 -16.79
N PHE A 99 19.34 -15.22 -15.50
CA PHE A 99 18.56 -14.60 -14.41
C PHE A 99 18.60 -13.08 -14.41
N ARG A 100 19.67 -12.47 -14.93
CA ARG A 100 19.71 -11.01 -15.13
C ARG A 100 18.63 -10.54 -16.11
N THR A 101 18.43 -11.29 -17.20
CA THR A 101 17.39 -11.00 -18.19
C THR A 101 15.99 -11.28 -17.63
N TYR A 102 15.80 -12.39 -16.90
CA TYR A 102 14.53 -12.64 -16.22
C TYR A 102 14.20 -11.57 -15.18
N SER A 103 15.18 -11.13 -14.38
CA SER A 103 15.00 -10.04 -13.42
C SER A 103 14.57 -8.75 -14.09
N PHE A 104 15.13 -8.40 -15.26
CA PHE A 104 14.68 -7.25 -16.05
C PHE A 104 13.22 -7.39 -16.51
N ASN A 105 12.85 -8.55 -17.06
CA ASN A 105 11.48 -8.80 -17.53
C ASN A 105 10.47 -8.69 -16.38
N VAL A 106 10.79 -9.26 -15.21
CA VAL A 106 9.94 -9.14 -14.02
C VAL A 106 9.86 -7.69 -13.53
N ALA A 107 10.98 -6.94 -13.54
CA ALA A 107 10.99 -5.52 -13.18
C ALA A 107 10.07 -4.68 -14.08
N ALA A 108 10.06 -4.98 -15.38
CA ALA A 108 9.21 -4.29 -16.35
C ALA A 108 7.72 -4.51 -16.04
N VAL A 109 7.32 -5.73 -15.69
CA VAL A 109 5.93 -6.06 -15.29
C VAL A 109 5.58 -5.47 -13.91
N TYR A 110 6.52 -5.51 -12.97
CA TYR A 110 6.37 -4.99 -11.60
C TYR A 110 5.96 -3.51 -11.55
N ALA A 111 6.44 -2.70 -12.49
CA ALA A 111 6.17 -1.25 -12.52
C ALA A 111 4.66 -0.91 -12.59
N LEU A 112 3.86 -1.76 -13.24
CA LEU A 112 2.43 -1.50 -13.40
C LEU A 112 1.65 -1.72 -12.09
N PRO A 113 1.66 -2.89 -11.43
CA PRO A 113 0.99 -3.08 -10.13
C PRO A 113 1.38 -2.05 -9.07
N MET A 114 2.65 -1.64 -9.04
CA MET A 114 3.11 -0.60 -8.11
C MET A 114 2.44 0.76 -8.40
N SER A 115 2.40 1.16 -9.67
CA SER A 115 1.71 2.40 -10.09
C SER A 115 0.21 2.37 -9.77
N LEU A 116 -0.43 1.20 -9.92
CA LEU A 116 -1.84 1.00 -9.58
C LEU A 116 -2.09 1.09 -8.08
N ALA A 117 -1.22 0.50 -7.25
CA ALA A 117 -1.30 0.60 -5.79
C ALA A 117 -1.16 2.06 -5.32
N ALA A 118 -0.22 2.81 -5.89
CA ALA A 118 -0.02 4.22 -5.59
C ALA A 118 -1.23 5.09 -5.99
N ALA A 119 -1.81 4.85 -7.18
CA ALA A 119 -3.02 5.51 -7.64
C ALA A 119 -4.24 5.19 -6.76
N ALA A 120 -4.42 3.91 -6.38
CA ALA A 120 -5.49 3.48 -5.48
C ALA A 120 -5.38 4.13 -4.10
N THR A 121 -4.16 4.19 -3.55
CA THR A 121 -3.91 4.83 -2.25
C THR A 121 -4.17 6.33 -2.31
N THR A 122 -3.80 6.99 -3.41
CA THR A 122 -4.13 8.40 -3.65
C THR A 122 -5.64 8.63 -3.72
N TYR A 123 -6.37 7.75 -4.40
CA TYR A 123 -7.84 7.82 -4.43
C TYR A 123 -8.46 7.61 -3.05
N ILE A 124 -7.94 6.66 -2.25
CA ILE A 124 -8.36 6.45 -0.86
C ILE A 124 -8.11 7.73 -0.05
N ALA A 125 -6.92 8.34 -0.18
CA ALA A 125 -6.57 9.58 0.50
C ALA A 125 -7.55 10.71 0.15
N LEU A 126 -7.82 10.91 -1.14
CA LEU A 126 -8.76 11.93 -1.62
C LEU A 126 -10.17 11.69 -1.09
N GLN A 127 -10.65 10.44 -1.20
CA GLN A 127 -11.97 10.05 -0.70
C GLN A 127 -12.11 10.37 0.79
N ARG A 128 -11.10 10.07 1.60
CA ARG A 128 -11.13 10.27 3.07
C ARG A 128 -10.90 11.72 3.46
N GLY A 129 -9.97 12.40 2.79
CA GLY A 129 -9.67 13.81 2.99
C GLY A 129 -10.91 14.65 2.72
N LEU A 130 -11.56 14.43 1.58
CA LEU A 130 -12.82 15.09 1.26
C LEU A 130 -13.93 14.69 2.24
N SER A 131 -14.03 13.41 2.64
CA SER A 131 -14.99 12.92 3.66
C SER A 131 -14.92 13.66 4.98
N VAL A 132 -13.74 14.16 5.33
CA VAL A 132 -13.51 14.93 6.55
C VAL A 132 -13.70 16.43 6.30
N ALA A 133 -13.23 16.97 5.18
CA ALA A 133 -13.26 18.40 4.88
C ALA A 133 -14.66 18.91 4.49
N CYS A 134 -15.43 18.16 3.69
CA CYS A 134 -16.66 18.65 3.07
C CYS A 134 -17.86 17.67 3.20
N PRO A 135 -18.20 17.15 4.39
CA PRO A 135 -19.11 16.00 4.56
C PRO A 135 -20.49 16.13 3.86
N PHE A 136 -21.00 17.35 3.70
CA PHE A 136 -22.30 17.60 3.07
C PHE A 136 -22.30 17.45 1.54
N LEU A 137 -21.20 17.75 0.86
CA LEU A 137 -21.13 17.75 -0.61
C LEU A 137 -20.96 16.34 -1.22
N ILE A 138 -20.41 15.43 -0.42
CA ILE A 138 -19.81 14.16 -0.85
C ILE A 138 -20.58 12.92 -0.41
N ARG A 139 -21.66 13.08 0.37
CA ARG A 139 -22.50 11.97 0.86
C ARG A 139 -22.99 11.05 -0.27
N ASN A 140 -23.13 11.60 -1.49
CA ASN A 140 -23.55 10.86 -2.68
C ASN A 140 -22.46 10.71 -3.74
N ILE A 141 -21.27 11.28 -3.54
CA ILE A 141 -20.19 11.24 -4.54
C ILE A 141 -19.48 9.89 -4.52
N PHE A 142 -19.10 9.41 -3.34
CA PHE A 142 -18.32 8.18 -3.18
C PHE A 142 -19.21 6.95 -2.96
N THR A 143 -19.78 6.46 -4.05
CA THR A 143 -20.54 5.20 -4.06
C THR A 143 -19.69 4.04 -4.57
N ARG A 144 -20.08 2.79 -4.23
CA ARG A 144 -19.40 1.57 -4.68
C ARG A 144 -19.18 1.56 -6.21
N LYS A 145 -20.26 1.77 -6.98
CA LYS A 145 -20.22 1.74 -8.45
C LYS A 145 -19.25 2.78 -9.01
N ARG A 146 -19.26 3.99 -8.44
CA ARG A 146 -18.37 5.09 -8.87
C ARG A 146 -16.91 4.80 -8.53
N SER A 147 -16.62 4.23 -7.37
CA SER A 147 -15.25 3.84 -7.02
C SER A 147 -14.71 2.74 -7.92
N ILE A 148 -15.53 1.76 -8.31
CA ILE A 148 -15.14 0.74 -9.30
C ILE A 148 -14.79 1.43 -10.63
N ILE A 149 -15.67 2.30 -11.14
CA ILE A 149 -15.42 3.04 -12.39
C ILE A 149 -14.10 3.83 -12.30
N VAL A 150 -13.88 4.60 -11.24
CA VAL A 150 -12.66 5.40 -11.07
C VAL A 150 -11.40 4.52 -11.06
N LEU A 151 -11.39 3.44 -10.27
CA LEU A 151 -10.24 2.53 -10.18
C LEU A 151 -9.98 1.81 -11.51
N THR A 152 -11.03 1.39 -12.23
CA THR A 152 -10.91 0.79 -13.56
C THR A 152 -10.37 1.80 -14.57
N THR A 153 -10.87 3.04 -14.59
CA THR A 153 -10.37 4.10 -15.47
C THR A 153 -8.90 4.42 -15.19
N LEU A 154 -8.51 4.56 -13.92
CA LEU A 154 -7.10 4.74 -13.54
C LEU A 154 -6.24 3.55 -14.00
N SER A 155 -6.77 2.34 -13.89
CA SER A 155 -6.08 1.13 -14.37
C SER A 155 -5.83 1.16 -15.87
N LEU A 156 -6.84 1.52 -16.66
CA LEU A 156 -6.74 1.59 -18.11
C LEU A 156 -5.75 2.67 -18.56
N ILE A 157 -5.75 3.84 -17.91
CA ILE A 157 -4.80 4.92 -18.22
C ILE A 157 -3.37 4.47 -17.94
N LEU A 158 -3.10 3.91 -16.76
CA LEU A 158 -1.76 3.48 -16.38
C LEU A 158 -1.28 2.27 -17.21
N PHE A 159 -2.18 1.35 -17.53
CA PHE A 159 -1.91 0.26 -18.46
C PHE A 159 -1.58 0.78 -19.85
N GLY A 160 -2.34 1.74 -20.37
CA GLY A 160 -2.08 2.38 -21.66
C GLY A 160 -0.74 3.13 -21.72
N CYS A 161 -0.29 3.72 -20.61
CA CYS A 161 1.04 4.33 -20.52
C CYS A 161 2.16 3.27 -20.46
N TRP A 162 1.91 2.16 -19.78
CA TRP A 162 2.89 1.07 -19.61
C TRP A 162 3.06 0.19 -20.85
N LEU A 163 1.97 -0.11 -21.57
CA LEU A 163 1.93 -1.08 -22.66
C LEU A 163 2.91 -0.78 -23.82
N PRO A 164 3.07 0.47 -24.31
CA PRO A 164 4.04 0.78 -25.35
C PRO A 164 5.49 0.49 -24.92
N ARG A 165 5.84 0.79 -23.68
CA ARG A 165 7.16 0.48 -23.11
C ARG A 165 7.37 -1.04 -23.03
N ALA A 166 6.34 -1.79 -22.63
CA ALA A 166 6.39 -3.24 -22.47
C ALA A 166 6.54 -4.01 -23.80
N THR A 167 6.13 -3.42 -24.92
CA THR A 167 6.13 -4.06 -26.24
C THR A 167 7.35 -3.73 -27.11
N THR A 168 8.24 -2.84 -26.63
CA THR A 168 9.38 -2.33 -27.42
C THR A 168 10.73 -2.95 -27.03
N TYR A 169 10.73 -4.10 -26.39
CA TYR A 169 11.91 -4.95 -26.23
C TYR A 169 11.55 -6.41 -26.46
N ARG A 170 12.55 -7.23 -26.82
CA ARG A 170 12.40 -8.68 -26.99
C ARG A 170 13.60 -9.39 -26.39
N ASN A 171 13.41 -10.63 -25.94
CA ASN A 171 14.51 -11.47 -25.50
C ASN A 171 15.09 -12.21 -26.72
N ILE A 172 16.41 -12.16 -26.89
CA ILE A 172 17.13 -12.89 -27.95
C ILE A 172 18.24 -13.72 -27.32
N TYR A 173 18.55 -14.85 -27.96
CA TYR A 173 19.71 -15.67 -27.60
C TYR A 173 20.94 -15.19 -28.36
N VAL A 174 22.03 -14.95 -27.64
CA VAL A 174 23.32 -14.51 -28.18
C VAL A 174 24.41 -15.48 -27.69
N PRO A 175 25.42 -15.82 -28.51
CA PRO A 175 26.54 -16.65 -28.05
C PRO A 175 27.23 -16.06 -26.82
N GLY A 176 27.57 -16.92 -25.86
CA GLY A 176 28.17 -16.56 -24.58
C GLY A 176 29.59 -16.01 -24.77
N PRO A 177 29.96 -14.92 -24.05
CA PRO A 177 31.21 -14.20 -24.26
C PRO A 177 32.47 -15.00 -23.90
N THR A 178 32.34 -16.08 -23.11
CA THR A 178 33.45 -16.86 -22.59
C THR A 178 33.69 -18.18 -23.31
N THR A 179 32.65 -18.79 -23.90
CA THR A 179 32.75 -20.16 -24.45
C THR A 179 32.26 -20.31 -25.88
N ASN A 180 31.70 -19.27 -26.53
CA ASN A 180 31.16 -19.27 -27.91
C ASN A 180 30.17 -20.42 -28.27
N SER A 181 29.87 -21.31 -27.33
CA SER A 181 29.10 -22.54 -27.49
C SER A 181 27.81 -22.52 -26.66
N SER A 182 27.80 -21.83 -25.51
CA SER A 182 26.58 -21.58 -24.73
C SER A 182 25.82 -20.36 -25.30
N GLN A 183 24.50 -20.41 -25.33
CA GLN A 183 23.66 -19.26 -25.70
C GLN A 183 23.13 -18.60 -24.43
N ILE A 184 23.30 -17.28 -24.31
CA ILE A 184 22.76 -16.46 -23.21
C ILE A 184 21.56 -15.64 -23.69
N LEU A 185 20.54 -15.55 -22.85
CA LEU A 185 19.36 -14.74 -23.10
C LEU A 185 19.65 -13.28 -22.75
N VAL A 186 19.50 -12.37 -23.71
CA VAL A 186 19.70 -10.93 -23.52
C VAL A 186 18.49 -10.14 -23.98
N VAL A 187 18.29 -8.96 -23.38
CA VAL A 187 17.23 -8.04 -23.77
C VAL A 187 17.70 -7.18 -24.95
N HIS A 188 17.01 -7.30 -26.07
CA HIS A 188 17.20 -6.49 -27.26
C HIS A 188 16.11 -5.42 -27.36
N PHE A 189 16.52 -4.16 -27.29
CA PHE A 189 15.63 -3.00 -27.36
C PHE A 189 15.37 -2.59 -28.82
N LEU A 190 14.12 -2.28 -29.15
CA LEU A 190 13.78 -1.68 -30.44
C LEU A 190 14.18 -0.19 -30.44
N GLY A 191 14.40 0.40 -31.61
CA GLY A 191 14.84 1.80 -31.72
C GLY A 191 13.91 2.81 -31.02
N VAL A 192 12.62 2.51 -30.97
CA VAL A 192 11.60 3.37 -30.34
C VAL A 192 11.59 3.25 -28.80
N TRP A 193 12.19 2.19 -28.23
CA TRP A 193 12.14 1.91 -26.80
C TRP A 193 12.65 3.07 -25.95
N LYS A 194 13.75 3.71 -26.36
CA LYS A 194 14.36 4.81 -25.59
C LYS A 194 13.38 5.96 -25.38
N HIS A 195 12.59 6.31 -26.41
CA HIS A 195 11.61 7.39 -26.31
C HIS A 195 10.44 7.01 -25.39
N LEU A 196 9.94 5.78 -25.50
CA LEU A 196 8.83 5.30 -24.69
C LEU A 196 9.23 5.06 -23.23
N ASP A 197 10.43 4.55 -22.99
CA ASP A 197 11.02 4.40 -21.65
C ASP A 197 11.21 5.76 -20.99
N SER A 198 11.73 6.74 -21.74
CA SER A 198 11.89 8.12 -21.25
C SER A 198 10.53 8.75 -20.92
N PHE A 199 9.54 8.63 -21.81
CA PHE A 199 8.18 9.12 -21.54
C PHE A 199 7.61 8.47 -20.28
N TYR A 200 7.67 7.15 -20.16
CA TYR A 200 7.13 6.44 -19.00
C TYR A 200 7.84 6.84 -17.70
N ASN A 201 9.17 6.91 -17.71
CA ASN A 201 9.93 7.28 -16.51
C ASN A 201 9.63 8.73 -16.10
N ILE A 202 9.62 9.69 -17.04
CA ILE A 202 9.38 11.11 -16.74
C ILE A 202 7.92 11.33 -16.34
N PHE A 203 6.97 10.82 -17.11
CA PHE A 203 5.56 11.10 -16.87
C PHE A 203 4.99 10.24 -15.74
N VAL A 204 5.15 8.92 -15.80
CA VAL A 204 4.52 7.99 -14.85
C VAL A 204 5.33 7.86 -13.57
N GLN A 205 6.64 7.62 -13.65
CA GLN A 205 7.44 7.34 -12.45
C GLN A 205 7.86 8.60 -11.69
N ILE A 206 8.08 9.72 -12.39
CA ILE A 206 8.49 10.98 -11.78
C ILE A 206 7.26 11.87 -11.57
N PHE A 207 6.69 12.43 -12.64
CA PHE A 207 5.65 13.47 -12.52
C PHE A 207 4.40 13.00 -11.77
N LEU A 208 3.81 11.86 -12.16
CA LEU A 208 2.62 11.35 -11.48
C LEU A 208 2.90 10.96 -10.03
N LEU A 209 4.08 10.43 -9.71
CA LEU A 209 4.44 10.12 -8.32
C LEU A 209 4.50 11.38 -7.46
N PHE A 210 5.10 12.48 -7.95
CA PHE A 210 5.10 13.76 -7.23
C PHE A 210 3.69 14.27 -6.98
N VAL A 211 2.84 14.26 -8.02
CA VAL A 211 1.44 14.68 -7.89
C VAL A 211 0.70 13.83 -6.86
N GLN A 212 0.84 12.52 -6.92
CA GLN A 212 0.24 11.59 -5.96
C GLN A 212 0.74 11.85 -4.53
N TYR A 213 2.06 12.01 -4.35
CA TYR A 213 2.67 12.27 -3.05
C TYR A 213 2.17 13.59 -2.43
N ILE A 214 2.07 14.65 -3.22
CA ILE A 214 1.53 15.94 -2.79
C ILE A 214 0.07 15.80 -2.37
N ILE A 215 -0.77 15.17 -3.20
CA ILE A 215 -2.19 14.94 -2.90
C ILE A 215 -2.34 14.13 -1.61
N MET A 216 -1.59 13.03 -1.47
CA MET A 216 -1.62 12.19 -0.27
C MET A 216 -1.20 12.95 0.98
N SER A 217 -0.14 13.77 0.89
CA SER A 217 0.34 14.59 2.01
C SER A 217 -0.69 15.62 2.45
N ILE A 218 -1.29 16.36 1.50
CA ILE A 218 -2.35 17.34 1.78
C ILE A 218 -3.56 16.63 2.41
N CYS A 219 -3.99 15.50 1.85
CA CYS A 219 -5.11 14.73 2.38
C CYS A 219 -4.82 14.17 3.78
N ALA A 220 -3.61 13.66 4.02
CA ALA A 220 -3.21 13.16 5.34
C ALA A 220 -3.29 14.27 6.40
N VAL A 221 -2.78 15.47 6.08
CA VAL A 221 -2.89 16.64 6.98
C VAL A 221 -4.35 17.02 7.20
N ALA A 222 -5.17 17.09 6.15
CA ALA A 222 -6.60 17.41 6.26
C ALA A 222 -7.35 16.41 7.15
N ILE A 223 -7.09 15.11 6.99
CA ILE A 223 -7.69 14.06 7.82
C ILE A 223 -7.22 14.21 9.27
N ALA A 224 -5.93 14.43 9.50
CA ALA A 224 -5.38 14.58 10.85
C ALA A 224 -5.99 15.80 11.59
N VAL A 225 -6.11 16.94 10.90
CA VAL A 225 -6.71 18.16 11.45
C VAL A 225 -8.19 17.94 11.75
N GLY A 226 -8.96 17.38 10.81
CA GLY A 226 -10.39 17.17 11.01
C GLY A 226 -10.72 16.07 12.05
N MET A 227 -9.86 15.06 12.19
CA MET A 227 -9.95 14.09 13.28
C MET A 227 -9.71 14.76 14.64
N ARG A 228 -8.70 15.64 14.77
CA ARG A 228 -8.44 16.40 16.01
C ARG A 228 -9.62 17.33 16.37
N ALA A 229 -10.16 18.05 15.40
CA ALA A 229 -11.35 18.89 15.61
C ALA A 229 -12.55 18.05 16.11
N SER A 230 -12.78 16.90 15.47
CA SER A 230 -13.84 15.97 15.85
C SER A 230 -13.66 15.38 17.27
N MET A 231 -12.43 15.16 17.71
CA MET A 231 -12.13 14.67 19.06
C MET A 231 -12.39 15.76 20.13
N LYS A 232 -11.99 17.01 19.88
CA LYS A 232 -12.25 18.13 20.79
C LYS A 232 -13.75 18.38 21.00
N LEU A 233 -14.53 18.32 19.92
CA LEU A 233 -16.00 18.45 20.03
C LEU A 233 -16.62 17.33 20.86
N LYS A 234 -16.08 16.10 20.79
CA LYS A 234 -16.56 14.96 21.60
C LYS A 234 -16.24 15.13 23.08
N SER A 235 -15.06 15.63 23.47
CA SER A 235 -14.75 15.87 24.88
C SER A 235 -15.70 16.90 25.48
N THR A 236 -15.96 18.00 24.77
CA THR A 236 -16.87 19.06 25.23
C THR A 236 -18.32 18.59 25.32
N SER A 237 -18.83 17.83 24.33
CA SER A 237 -20.19 17.27 24.40
C SER A 237 -20.36 16.21 25.50
N THR A 238 -19.34 15.41 25.78
CA THR A 238 -19.38 14.41 26.87
C THR A 238 -19.38 15.09 28.23
N GLN A 239 -18.63 16.20 28.37
CA GLN A 239 -18.58 17.01 29.58
C GLN A 239 -19.91 17.73 29.83
N ALA A 240 -20.49 18.39 28.81
CA ALA A 240 -21.80 19.04 28.91
C ALA A 240 -22.94 18.04 29.18
N GLY A 241 -22.87 16.82 28.62
CA GLY A 241 -23.81 15.75 28.87
C GLY A 241 -23.77 15.24 30.31
N ASN A 242 -22.56 15.09 30.90
CA ASN A 242 -22.40 14.69 32.30
C ASN A 242 -22.82 15.78 33.28
N VAL A 243 -22.55 17.06 33.00
CA VAL A 243 -23.04 18.20 33.79
C VAL A 243 -24.57 18.26 33.77
N SER A 244 -25.19 18.10 32.60
CA SER A 244 -26.66 18.05 32.48
C SER A 244 -27.26 16.85 33.21
N ARG A 245 -26.59 15.68 33.21
CA ARG A 245 -27.03 14.49 33.94
C ARG A 245 -26.93 14.67 35.46
N ARG A 246 -25.87 15.34 35.92
CA ARG A 246 -25.64 15.66 37.34
C ARG A 246 -26.68 16.67 37.84
N ASN A 247 -26.91 17.76 37.09
CA ASN A 247 -27.94 18.75 37.42
C ASN A 247 -29.35 18.15 37.41
N ARG A 248 -29.65 17.17 36.54
CA ARG A 248 -30.94 16.48 36.55
C ARG A 248 -31.12 15.58 37.78
N PHE A 249 -30.06 14.92 38.22
CA PHE A 249 -30.08 14.08 39.44
C PHE A 249 -30.22 14.93 40.71
N ASP A 250 -29.57 16.10 40.74
CA ASP A 250 -29.69 17.06 41.85
C ASP A 250 -31.04 17.78 41.86
N SER A 251 -31.60 18.13 40.70
CA SER A 251 -32.98 18.65 40.60
C SER A 251 -34.00 17.61 41.05
N GLN A 252 -33.88 16.34 40.65
CA GLN A 252 -34.83 15.30 41.05
C GLN A 252 -34.77 14.99 42.57
N LYS A 253 -33.60 15.16 43.19
CA LYS A 253 -33.42 15.03 44.65
C LYS A 253 -33.98 16.23 45.44
N SER A 254 -34.05 17.40 44.80
CA SER A 254 -34.63 18.63 45.37
C SER A 254 -36.16 18.74 45.14
N GLU A 255 -36.67 18.22 44.03
CA GLU A 255 -38.10 18.25 43.67
C GLU A 255 -38.93 17.21 44.43
N ASN A 256 -38.31 16.11 44.87
CA ASN A 256 -38.95 15.12 45.75
C ASN A 256 -39.23 15.64 47.18
N LYS A 257 -38.83 16.89 47.49
CA LYS A 257 -39.20 17.61 48.71
C LYS A 257 -40.28 18.68 48.51
N ARG A 258 -40.74 18.97 47.28
CA ARG A 258 -41.73 20.04 47.04
C ARG A 258 -42.97 19.64 46.24
N HIS A 259 -43.05 18.48 45.61
CA HIS A 259 -44.26 18.05 44.89
C HIS A 259 -45.09 16.98 45.63
N VAL A 260 -45.68 17.41 46.75
CA VAL A 260 -46.99 16.89 47.25
C VAL A 260 -48.12 17.90 46.92
N LYS A 261 -47.83 19.03 46.26
CA LYS A 261 -48.88 19.96 45.82
C LYS A 261 -48.60 20.52 44.44
N LYS A 262 -49.65 20.58 43.62
CA LYS A 262 -49.72 21.09 42.24
C LYS A 262 -49.36 20.10 41.14
N MET A 263 -50.18 19.07 41.07
CA MET A 263 -50.69 18.59 39.78
C MET A 263 -51.33 19.76 39.01
N GLN A 264 -51.26 19.69 37.68
CA GLN A 264 -52.17 20.33 36.73
C GLN A 264 -51.85 21.79 36.37
N ASN A 265 -50.94 21.96 35.41
CA ASN A 265 -51.17 22.71 34.16
C ASN A 265 -49.86 22.77 33.36
N ASN A 266 -49.99 22.65 32.04
CA ASN A 266 -48.94 22.62 31.00
C ASN A 266 -48.57 21.21 30.48
N PHE A 267 -49.56 20.56 29.86
CA PHE A 267 -49.34 19.46 28.92
C PHE A 267 -49.48 19.99 27.49
N MET A 268 -48.47 20.70 27.00
CA MET A 268 -48.16 20.85 25.56
C MET A 268 -46.82 21.59 25.44
N ASP A 269 -45.69 20.85 25.52
CA ASP A 269 -44.50 21.11 24.68
C ASP A 269 -43.41 20.02 24.82
N PHE A 270 -43.75 18.74 24.63
CA PHE A 270 -42.78 17.64 24.80
C PHE A 270 -42.42 16.90 23.51
N ARG A 271 -42.54 17.53 22.33
CA ARG A 271 -42.39 16.81 21.04
C ARG A 271 -41.05 16.93 20.32
N ASN A 272 -40.03 17.59 20.88
CA ASN A 272 -38.73 17.73 20.18
C ASN A 272 -37.49 17.24 20.95
N GLN A 273 -37.64 16.39 21.97
CA GLN A 273 -36.48 15.72 22.58
C GLN A 273 -36.18 14.41 21.84
N PRO A 274 -34.97 14.23 21.26
CA PRO A 274 -34.59 12.96 20.65
C PRO A 274 -34.67 11.84 21.71
N THR A 275 -35.44 10.80 21.42
CA THR A 275 -35.56 9.62 22.28
C THR A 275 -34.17 9.02 22.54
N LYS A 276 -33.96 8.44 23.74
CA LYS A 276 -32.66 7.84 24.14
C LYS A 276 -32.12 6.85 23.10
N GLU A 277 -32.99 6.17 22.36
CA GLU A 277 -32.62 5.27 21.26
C GLU A 277 -32.11 5.99 20.01
N SER A 278 -32.73 7.10 19.60
CA SER A 278 -32.26 7.92 18.47
C SER A 278 -30.87 8.51 18.72
N LEU A 279 -30.59 8.91 19.96
CA LEU A 279 -29.29 9.39 20.42
C LEU A 279 -28.24 8.27 20.48
N LYS A 280 -28.60 7.07 20.96
CA LYS A 280 -27.70 5.91 20.94
C LYS A 280 -27.35 5.50 19.51
N MET A 281 -28.32 5.46 18.59
CA MET A 281 -28.10 5.16 17.17
C MET A 281 -27.19 6.19 16.49
N SER A 282 -27.41 7.50 16.73
CA SER A 282 -26.59 8.56 16.11
C SER A 282 -25.14 8.50 16.58
N VAL A 283 -24.91 8.23 17.88
CA VAL A 283 -23.57 8.09 18.47
C VAL A 283 -22.87 6.83 17.96
N GLN A 284 -23.57 5.70 17.85
CA GLN A 284 -23.02 4.46 17.32
C GLN A 284 -22.64 4.58 15.84
N LYS A 285 -23.50 5.21 15.03
CA LYS A 285 -23.23 5.49 13.61
C LYS A 285 -21.99 6.37 13.44
N LYS A 286 -21.88 7.46 14.20
CA LYS A 286 -20.74 8.38 14.19
C LYS A 286 -19.42 7.72 14.65
N THR A 287 -19.49 6.72 15.52
CA THR A 287 -18.31 5.96 15.99
C THR A 287 -17.79 5.01 14.92
N LYS A 288 -18.69 4.32 14.22
CA LYS A 288 -18.35 3.45 13.08
C LYS A 288 -17.71 4.24 11.94
N GLU A 289 -18.28 5.41 11.59
CA GLU A 289 -17.72 6.29 10.56
C GLU A 289 -16.31 6.79 10.92
N MET A 290 -16.05 7.08 12.20
CA MET A 290 -14.71 7.48 12.67
C MET A 290 -13.68 6.34 12.59
N GLN A 291 -14.06 5.10 12.91
CA GLN A 291 -13.16 3.94 12.77
C GLN A 291 -12.74 3.75 11.31
N VAL A 292 -13.70 3.91 10.41
CA VAL A 292 -13.50 3.82 8.97
C VAL A 292 -12.56 4.90 8.43
N VAL A 293 -12.64 6.11 8.96
CA VAL A 293 -11.68 7.18 8.63
C VAL A 293 -10.30 6.87 9.20
N LYS A 294 -10.22 6.36 10.44
CA LYS A 294 -8.95 6.02 11.11
C LYS A 294 -8.15 4.94 10.37
N GLN A 295 -8.80 3.85 9.95
CA GLN A 295 -8.09 2.79 9.18
C GLN A 295 -7.48 3.34 7.90
N ALA A 296 -8.25 4.14 7.14
CA ALA A 296 -7.80 4.64 5.85
C ALA A 296 -6.75 5.75 6.00
N PHE A 297 -6.86 6.57 7.06
CA PHE A 297 -5.80 7.50 7.42
C PHE A 297 -4.48 6.80 7.68
N ILE A 298 -4.48 5.68 8.43
CA ILE A 298 -3.26 4.94 8.75
C ILE A 298 -2.63 4.33 7.49
N VAL A 299 -3.44 3.77 6.58
CA VAL A 299 -2.95 3.28 5.27
C VAL A 299 -2.30 4.42 4.47
N VAL A 300 -2.95 5.58 4.39
CA VAL A 300 -2.41 6.74 3.65
C VAL A 300 -1.13 7.27 4.30
N LEU A 301 -1.10 7.36 5.63
CA LEU A 301 0.08 7.82 6.37
C LEU A 301 1.26 6.87 6.18
N LEU A 302 1.03 5.55 6.27
CA LEU A 302 2.05 4.55 6.01
C LEU A 302 2.62 4.70 4.60
N ASN A 303 1.74 4.86 3.60
CA ASN A 303 2.17 5.04 2.21
C ASN A 303 3.00 6.31 2.04
N VAL A 304 2.62 7.45 2.65
CA VAL A 304 3.42 8.68 2.62
C VAL A 304 4.82 8.42 3.21
N ILE A 305 4.91 7.75 4.36
CA ILE A 305 6.19 7.44 5.00
C ILE A 305 7.05 6.55 4.09
N CYS A 306 6.47 5.47 3.56
CA CYS A 306 7.18 4.50 2.72
C CYS A 306 7.55 5.03 1.33
N THR A 307 6.81 5.99 0.78
CA THR A 307 7.13 6.64 -0.50
C THR A 307 8.13 7.79 -0.34
N THR A 308 8.28 8.37 0.86
CA THR A 308 9.18 9.51 1.10
C THR A 308 10.63 9.25 0.64
N PRO A 309 11.25 8.07 0.87
CA PRO A 309 12.59 7.78 0.38
C PRO A 309 12.76 7.77 -1.15
N ALA A 310 11.68 7.55 -1.90
CA ALA A 310 11.72 7.57 -3.36
C ALA A 310 11.89 9.00 -3.91
N ILE A 311 11.34 9.99 -3.20
CA ILE A 311 11.36 11.40 -3.62
C ILE A 311 12.80 11.92 -3.86
N PRO A 312 13.74 11.86 -2.90
CA PRO A 312 15.09 12.36 -3.13
C PRO A 312 15.83 11.57 -4.23
N ALA A 313 15.60 10.25 -4.33
CA ALA A 313 16.20 9.43 -5.38
C ALA A 313 15.73 9.88 -6.78
N LEU A 314 14.46 10.25 -6.91
CA LEU A 314 13.89 10.74 -8.17
C LEU A 314 14.31 12.17 -8.47
N ILE A 315 14.38 13.06 -7.47
CA ILE A 315 14.93 14.42 -7.66
C ILE A 315 16.37 14.29 -8.19
N TYR A 316 17.18 13.43 -7.58
CA TYR A 316 18.56 13.25 -7.99
C TYR A 316 18.67 12.63 -9.40
N ASN A 317 17.77 11.72 -9.77
CA ASN A 317 17.69 11.17 -11.14
C ASN A 317 17.40 12.24 -12.20
N VAL A 318 16.60 13.25 -11.86
CA VAL A 318 16.30 14.37 -12.75
C VAL A 318 17.45 15.37 -12.82
N MET A 319 18.09 15.65 -11.68
CA MET A 319 19.17 16.66 -11.59
C MET A 319 20.50 16.16 -12.15
N GLU A 320 20.80 14.87 -11.99
CA GLU A 320 22.03 14.24 -12.45
C GLU A 320 21.71 13.15 -13.47
N PRO A 321 21.82 13.43 -14.78
CA PRO A 321 21.60 12.45 -15.84
C PRO A 321 22.47 11.21 -15.68
N LYS A 322 23.61 11.31 -14.97
CA LYS A 322 24.47 10.17 -14.69
C LYS A 322 23.93 9.23 -13.61
N PHE A 323 22.90 9.62 -12.84
CA PHE A 323 22.23 8.78 -11.83
C PHE A 323 21.13 7.92 -12.46
N GLN A 324 21.54 7.05 -13.38
CA GLN A 324 20.65 6.16 -14.11
C GLN A 324 21.28 4.77 -14.25
N ALA A 325 20.45 3.77 -14.55
CA ALA A 325 20.94 2.45 -14.92
C ALA A 325 21.89 2.58 -16.14
N ARG A 326 23.06 1.93 -16.08
CA ARG A 326 24.13 1.97 -17.12
C ARG A 326 24.92 3.26 -17.24
N SER A 327 24.99 4.06 -16.16
CA SER A 327 25.82 5.26 -16.10
C SER A 327 26.83 5.18 -14.94
N ASP A 328 27.69 6.19 -14.80
CA ASP A 328 28.77 6.27 -13.81
C ASP A 328 28.30 6.07 -12.36
N TYR A 329 27.05 6.41 -12.05
CA TYR A 329 26.44 6.26 -10.72
C TYR A 329 25.47 5.09 -10.62
N GLN A 330 25.60 4.06 -11.47
CA GLN A 330 24.69 2.91 -11.46
C GLN A 330 24.65 2.16 -10.11
N ASN A 331 25.79 2.00 -9.44
CA ASN A 331 25.87 1.22 -8.20
C ASN A 331 25.09 1.89 -7.08
N ILE A 332 25.28 3.20 -6.89
CA ILE A 332 24.52 4.00 -5.91
C ILE A 332 23.04 4.12 -6.31
N PHE A 333 22.73 4.21 -7.60
CA PHE A 333 21.36 4.19 -8.10
C PHE A 333 20.63 2.89 -7.69
N PHE A 334 21.25 1.72 -7.90
CA PHE A 334 20.66 0.45 -7.51
C PHE A 334 20.53 0.28 -5.99
N VAL A 335 21.48 0.77 -5.20
CA VAL A 335 21.38 0.77 -3.73
C VAL A 335 20.22 1.65 -3.25
N ALA A 336 20.10 2.87 -3.80
CA ALA A 336 18.99 3.78 -3.49
C ALA A 336 17.64 3.15 -3.86
N LEU A 337 17.53 2.54 -5.04
CA LEU A 337 16.32 1.83 -5.43
C LEU A 337 16.05 0.58 -4.59
N GLY A 338 17.09 -0.08 -4.07
CA GLY A 338 16.95 -1.19 -3.11
C GLY A 338 16.26 -0.73 -1.83
N PHE A 339 16.65 0.44 -1.31
CA PHE A 339 16.00 1.04 -0.15
C PHE A 339 14.55 1.44 -0.42
N VAL A 340 14.27 2.04 -1.59
CA VAL A 340 12.90 2.35 -2.00
C VAL A 340 12.03 1.09 -2.03
N ARG A 341 12.52 -0.01 -2.64
CA ARG A 341 11.80 -1.30 -2.70
C ARG A 341 11.58 -1.94 -1.33
N LEU A 342 12.52 -1.76 -0.40
CA LEU A 342 12.35 -2.19 0.98
C LEU A 342 11.15 -1.49 1.62
N CYS A 343 11.06 -0.16 1.47
CA CYS A 343 9.94 0.62 1.99
C CYS A 343 8.61 0.26 1.32
N GLU A 344 8.60 0.02 0.01
CA GLU A 344 7.41 -0.45 -0.72
C GLU A 344 6.95 -1.84 -0.26
N SER A 345 7.89 -2.75 -0.03
CA SER A 345 7.58 -4.10 0.50
C SER A 345 7.02 -4.02 1.92
N ALA A 346 7.58 -3.15 2.76
CA ALA A 346 7.06 -2.87 4.09
C ALA A 346 5.63 -2.28 4.04
N ASN A 347 5.36 -1.37 3.10
CA ASN A 347 4.02 -0.78 2.91
C ASN A 347 2.97 -1.87 2.64
N ALA A 348 3.25 -2.77 1.69
CA ALA A 348 2.37 -3.89 1.36
C ALA A 348 2.22 -4.91 2.52
N PHE A 349 3.28 -5.11 3.31
CA PHE A 349 3.28 -6.00 4.48
C PHE A 349 2.37 -5.49 5.61
N PHE A 350 2.49 -4.21 5.98
CA PHE A 350 1.78 -3.67 7.14
C PHE A 350 0.27 -3.48 6.92
N ASN A 351 -0.19 -3.43 5.67
CA ASN A 351 -1.60 -3.29 5.33
C ASN A 351 -2.49 -4.34 6.01
N PHE A 352 -2.05 -5.60 6.08
CA PHE A 352 -2.78 -6.67 6.78
C PHE A 352 -3.01 -6.35 8.27
N PHE A 353 -1.97 -5.92 8.98
CA PHE A 353 -2.09 -5.57 10.40
C PHE A 353 -2.95 -4.33 10.61
N ILE A 354 -2.93 -3.37 9.69
CA ILE A 354 -3.82 -2.21 9.73
C ILE A 354 -5.27 -2.67 9.62
N TYR A 355 -5.59 -3.55 8.67
CA TYR A 355 -6.95 -4.08 8.52
C TYR A 355 -7.37 -4.91 9.74
N LEU A 356 -6.51 -5.76 10.28
CA LEU A 356 -6.81 -6.57 11.45
C LEU A 356 -7.12 -5.70 12.69
N ASN A 357 -6.38 -4.61 12.89
CA ASN A 357 -6.56 -3.74 14.05
C ASN A 357 -7.72 -2.76 13.91
N PHE A 358 -7.90 -2.18 12.72
CA PHE A 358 -8.78 -1.02 12.52
C PHE A 358 -10.04 -1.30 11.69
N ASN A 359 -10.12 -2.44 11.00
CA ASN A 359 -11.33 -2.85 10.27
C ASN A 359 -12.09 -3.94 11.05
N THR A 360 -13.14 -3.56 11.76
CA THR A 360 -13.93 -4.51 12.58
C THR A 360 -14.60 -5.61 11.74
N LYS A 361 -15.08 -5.30 10.53
CA LYS A 361 -15.66 -6.33 9.63
C LYS A 361 -14.58 -7.34 9.23
N PHE A 362 -13.39 -6.84 8.88
CA PHE A 362 -12.24 -7.66 8.55
C PHE A 362 -11.83 -8.58 9.69
N ARG A 363 -11.63 -8.02 10.88
CA ARG A 363 -11.24 -8.77 12.07
C ARG A 363 -12.26 -9.87 12.41
N ASN A 364 -13.54 -9.55 12.37
CA ASN A 364 -14.58 -10.53 12.69
C ASN A 364 -14.60 -11.68 11.66
N CYS A 365 -14.44 -11.37 10.37
CA CYS A 365 -14.33 -12.39 9.33
C CYS A 365 -13.07 -13.24 9.50
N PHE A 366 -11.92 -12.63 9.79
CA PHE A 366 -10.67 -13.32 10.07
C PHE A 366 -10.83 -14.31 11.24
N ILE A 367 -11.34 -13.84 12.39
CA ILE A 367 -11.57 -14.68 13.58
C ILE A 367 -12.52 -15.84 13.25
N SER A 368 -13.61 -15.58 12.52
CA SER A 368 -14.55 -16.63 12.13
C SER A 368 -13.91 -17.72 11.26
N ILE A 369 -13.02 -17.34 10.34
CA ILE A 369 -12.29 -18.31 9.51
C ILE A 369 -11.38 -19.19 10.39
N PHE A 370 -10.62 -18.57 11.31
CA PHE A 370 -9.69 -19.31 12.17
C PHE A 370 -10.41 -20.17 13.22
N GLN A 371 -11.50 -19.70 13.81
CA GLN A 371 -12.30 -20.48 14.77
C GLN A 371 -12.93 -21.72 14.11
N VAL A 372 -13.44 -21.60 12.89
CA VAL A 372 -13.99 -22.75 12.15
C VAL A 372 -12.90 -23.78 11.83
N THR A 373 -11.70 -23.35 11.48
CA THR A 373 -10.56 -24.25 11.23
C THR A 373 -10.18 -25.01 12.50
N LEU A 374 -10.08 -24.32 13.65
CA LEU A 374 -9.77 -24.95 14.94
C LEU A 374 -10.86 -25.93 15.40
N CYS A 375 -12.14 -25.61 15.20
CA CYS A 375 -13.24 -26.53 15.51
C CYS A 375 -13.24 -27.78 14.61
N LYS A 376 -12.89 -27.65 13.31
CA LYS A 376 -12.76 -28.79 12.40
C LYS A 376 -11.59 -29.69 12.77
N GLU A 377 -10.46 -29.12 13.17
CA GLU A 377 -9.27 -29.87 13.56
C GLU A 377 -9.51 -30.68 14.85
N ASN A 378 -10.20 -30.10 15.84
CA ASN A 378 -10.61 -30.82 17.05
C ASN A 378 -11.65 -31.93 16.78
N SER A 379 -12.56 -31.75 15.81
CA SER A 379 -13.52 -32.79 15.42
C SER A 379 -12.88 -33.95 14.67
N ILE A 380 -11.81 -33.71 13.90
CA ILE A 380 -11.06 -34.75 13.18
C ILE A 380 -10.09 -35.48 14.12
N GLY A 381 -9.49 -34.77 15.08
CA GLY A 381 -8.66 -35.37 16.14
C GLY A 381 -9.47 -36.24 17.12
N GLY A 382 -10.71 -35.86 17.42
CA GLY A 382 -11.62 -36.63 18.27
C GLY A 382 -12.07 -37.97 17.67
N ASN A 383 -12.27 -38.04 16.35
CA ASN A 383 -12.69 -39.28 15.68
C ASN A 383 -11.54 -40.30 15.48
N ARG A 384 -10.27 -39.88 15.51
CA ARG A 384 -9.13 -40.82 15.46
C ARG A 384 -8.86 -41.52 16.79
N GLN A 385 -9.28 -40.95 17.92
CA GLN A 385 -9.15 -41.60 19.23
C GLN A 385 -10.25 -42.64 19.49
N THR A 386 -11.41 -42.55 18.84
CA THR A 386 -12.48 -43.55 18.94
C THR A 386 -12.24 -44.79 18.07
N GLU A 387 -11.48 -44.69 16.98
CA GLU A 387 -11.14 -45.87 16.15
C GLU A 387 -9.94 -46.68 16.67
N ALA A 388 -9.08 -46.10 17.53
CA ALA A 388 -7.94 -46.80 18.12
C ALA A 388 -8.25 -47.56 19.43
N VAL A 389 -9.50 -47.47 19.94
CA VAL A 389 -9.95 -48.15 21.17
C VAL A 389 -10.89 -49.32 20.87
N VAL A 390 -11.12 -49.64 19.59
CA VAL A 390 -12.02 -50.73 19.15
C VAL A 390 -11.29 -51.88 18.44
N ASN A 391 -9.95 -51.93 18.49
CA ASN A 391 -9.18 -53.10 18.04
C ASN A 391 -8.31 -53.66 19.15
#